data_AF-A0A924X7E5-F1
#
_entry.id   AF-A0A924X7E5-F1
#
_cell.length_a   1.000
_cell.length_b   1.000
_cell.length_c   1.000
_cell.angle_alpha   90.00
_cell.angle_beta   90.00
_cell.angle_gamma   90.00
#
_symmetry.space_group_name_H-M   'P 1'
#
loop_
_entity.id
_entity.type
_entity.pdbx_description
1 polymer ?
#
loop_
_entity_poly.entity_id
_entity_poly.type
_entity_poly.pdbx_seq_one_letter_code
_entity_poly.pdbx_strand_id
1 'polypeptide(L)'
;MQDYRQLRVHANAHALAVAVRAATRRFPRNGYASLKGQMTTAAESISFNIVEGCGADSQKEFARFLLIGIRSANELENQLKLAKDYGLLTTLDWESLTESTVDVRRMLYGLRTKVRETFSSGTASTQKRTTQKRSTQTAKSNSVDRPAL
;
A
#
# COMPACT_ATOMS: atom_id res chain seq x y z
N MET A 1 0.28 13.08 -10.20
CA MET A 1 0.81 11.71 -10.28
C MET A 1 2.13 11.68 -9.50
N GLN A 2 2.30 10.74 -8.58
CA GLN A 2 3.51 10.66 -7.75
C GLN A 2 4.60 9.90 -8.52
N ASP A 3 5.82 10.39 -8.59
CA ASP A 3 6.90 9.64 -9.24
C ASP A 3 7.44 8.56 -8.29
N TYR A 4 7.25 7.29 -8.65
CA TYR A 4 7.69 6.15 -7.85
C TYR A 4 9.22 6.14 -7.66
N ARG A 5 9.98 6.75 -8.57
CA ARG A 5 11.45 6.81 -8.50
C ARG A 5 11.94 7.65 -7.31
N GLN A 6 11.11 8.55 -6.81
CA GLN A 6 11.41 9.38 -5.64
C GLN A 6 11.07 8.67 -4.31
N LEU A 7 10.46 7.48 -4.37
CA LEU A 7 10.08 6.73 -3.17
C LEU A 7 11.18 5.79 -2.72
N ARG A 8 11.77 6.07 -1.55
CA ARG A 8 12.72 5.15 -0.90
C ARG A 8 12.15 3.73 -0.73
N VAL A 9 10.85 3.60 -0.45
CA VAL A 9 10.20 2.29 -0.32
C VAL A 9 10.21 1.50 -1.64
N HIS A 10 10.11 2.18 -2.79
CA HIS A 10 10.23 1.54 -4.09
C HIS A 10 11.65 1.04 -4.34
N ALA A 11 12.67 1.87 -4.06
CA ALA A 11 14.07 1.47 -4.21
C ALA A 11 14.40 0.23 -3.36
N ASN A 12 13.95 0.22 -2.10
CA ASN A 12 14.15 -0.92 -1.19
C ASN A 12 13.36 -2.16 -1.64
N ALA A 13 12.12 -2.01 -2.09
CA ALA A 13 11.31 -3.12 -2.62
C ALA A 13 11.94 -3.74 -3.88
N HIS A 14 12.49 -2.91 -4.77
CA HIS A 14 13.19 -3.37 -5.96
C HIS A 14 14.47 -4.15 -5.60
N ALA A 15 15.27 -3.61 -4.68
CA ALA A 15 16.46 -4.30 -4.17
C ALA A 15 16.11 -5.64 -3.51
N LEU A 16 15.03 -5.69 -2.72
CA LEU A 16 14.52 -6.91 -2.12
C LEU A 16 14.14 -7.96 -3.19
N ALA A 17 13.43 -7.55 -4.25
CA ALA A 17 13.06 -8.46 -5.34
C ALA A 17 14.29 -9.07 -6.03
N VAL A 18 15.33 -8.26 -6.28
CA VAL A 18 16.61 -8.73 -6.84
C VAL A 18 17.29 -9.72 -5.89
N ALA A 19 17.34 -9.41 -4.60
CA ALA A 19 17.97 -10.26 -3.59
C ALA A 19 17.25 -11.62 -3.45
N VAL A 20 15.91 -11.62 -3.41
CA VAL A 20 15.11 -12.86 -3.37
C VAL A 20 15.32 -13.69 -4.64
N ARG A 21 15.30 -13.07 -5.82
CA ARG A 21 15.55 -13.76 -7.09
C ARG A 21 16.96 -14.35 -7.13
N ALA A 22 17.97 -13.68 -6.57
CA ALA A 22 19.32 -14.20 -6.45
C ALA A 22 19.39 -15.38 -5.47
N ALA A 23 18.79 -15.26 -4.28
CA ALA A 23 18.79 -16.30 -3.27
C ALA A 23 18.16 -17.61 -3.76
N THR A 24 17.03 -17.51 -4.47
CA THR A 24 16.29 -18.66 -4.99
C THR A 24 16.94 -19.34 -6.21
N ARG A 25 17.95 -18.74 -6.84
CA ARG A 25 18.73 -19.41 -7.92
C ARG A 25 19.50 -20.63 -7.42
N ARG A 26 19.83 -20.66 -6.12
CA ARG A 26 20.59 -21.74 -5.48
C ARG A 26 19.71 -22.94 -5.09
N PHE A 27 18.39 -22.81 -5.21
CA PHE A 27 17.49 -23.90 -4.84
C PHE A 27 17.67 -25.10 -5.79
N PRO A 28 17.53 -26.34 -5.28
CA PRO A 28 17.59 -27.53 -6.12
C PRO A 28 16.59 -27.46 -7.28
N ARG A 29 16.97 -28.00 -8.44
CA ARG A 29 16.09 -28.03 -9.63
C ARG A 29 14.83 -28.87 -9.40
N ASN A 30 14.90 -29.89 -8.54
CA ASN A 30 13.81 -30.82 -8.29
C ASN A 30 13.10 -30.46 -6.97
N GLY A 31 11.76 -30.48 -6.98
CA GLY A 31 10.92 -30.37 -5.78
C GLY A 31 10.55 -28.97 -5.31
N TYR A 32 11.27 -27.91 -5.71
CA TYR A 32 11.09 -26.56 -5.15
C TYR A 32 10.79 -25.45 -6.17
N ALA A 33 10.56 -25.81 -7.44
CA ALA A 33 10.27 -24.83 -8.49
C ALA A 33 9.05 -23.96 -8.18
N SER A 34 8.00 -24.53 -7.57
CA SER A 34 6.80 -23.81 -7.16
C SER A 34 7.12 -22.75 -6.09
N LEU A 35 7.83 -23.12 -5.01
CA LEU A 35 8.21 -22.20 -3.95
C LEU A 35 9.11 -21.07 -4.47
N LYS A 36 10.11 -21.40 -5.28
CA LYS A 36 10.96 -20.41 -5.97
C LYS A 36 10.14 -19.39 -6.77
N GLY A 37 9.19 -19.88 -7.56
CA GLY A 37 8.31 -19.03 -8.37
C GLY A 37 7.47 -18.12 -7.48
N GLN A 38 6.81 -18.68 -6.47
CA GLN A 38 5.97 -17.92 -5.54
C GLN A 38 6.75 -16.83 -4.80
N MET A 39 7.96 -17.13 -4.29
CA MET A 39 8.82 -16.14 -3.63
C MET A 39 9.22 -15.00 -4.56
N THR A 40 9.64 -15.34 -5.78
CA THR A 40 10.06 -14.33 -6.77
C THR A 40 8.89 -13.43 -7.15
N THR A 41 7.73 -14.01 -7.44
CA THR A 41 6.50 -13.27 -7.77
C THR A 41 6.03 -12.41 -6.60
N ALA A 42 6.06 -12.93 -5.37
CA ALA A 42 5.67 -12.16 -4.19
C ALA A 42 6.57 -10.94 -4.00
N ALA A 43 7.90 -11.11 -4.11
CA ALA A 43 8.84 -10.00 -3.97
C ALA A 43 8.68 -8.93 -5.08
N GLU A 44 8.53 -9.37 -6.35
CA GLU A 44 8.31 -8.47 -7.48
C GLU A 44 6.98 -7.71 -7.38
N SER A 45 5.92 -8.39 -6.94
CA SER A 45 4.59 -7.80 -6.70
C SER A 45 4.64 -6.60 -5.75
N ILE A 46 5.50 -6.64 -4.72
CA ILE A 46 5.68 -5.50 -3.80
C ILE A 46 6.10 -4.25 -4.57
N SER A 47 7.11 -4.37 -5.44
CA SER A 47 7.61 -3.25 -6.25
C SER A 47 6.58 -2.81 -7.29
N PHE A 48 5.95 -3.75 -7.99
CA PHE A 48 4.98 -3.46 -9.04
C PHE A 48 3.75 -2.71 -8.51
N ASN A 49 3.22 -3.14 -7.36
CA ASN A 49 2.08 -2.45 -6.75
C ASN A 49 2.43 -1.01 -6.30
N ILE A 50 3.69 -0.70 -5.95
CA ILE A 50 4.09 0.69 -5.67
C ILE A 50 4.03 1.52 -6.95
N VAL A 51 4.55 0.99 -8.06
CA VAL A 51 4.58 1.66 -9.37
C VAL A 51 3.16 1.89 -9.89
N GLU A 52 2.34 0.83 -9.92
CA GLU A 52 0.94 0.89 -10.35
C GLU A 52 0.14 1.87 -9.49
N GLY A 53 0.33 1.81 -8.17
CA GLY A 53 -0.32 2.72 -7.24
C GLY A 53 0.07 4.19 -7.44
N CYS A 54 1.33 4.47 -7.79
CA CYS A 54 1.78 5.83 -8.11
C CYS A 54 1.13 6.40 -9.38
N GLY A 55 0.75 5.51 -10.31
CA GLY A 55 0.01 5.83 -11.54
C GLY A 55 -1.52 5.88 -11.38
N ALA A 56 -2.05 5.58 -10.20
CA ALA A 56 -3.49 5.54 -9.96
C ALA A 56 -4.17 6.92 -10.05
N ASP A 57 -5.46 6.92 -10.39
CA ASP A 57 -6.25 8.15 -10.59
C ASP A 57 -6.66 8.82 -9.26
N SER A 58 -6.57 8.08 -8.14
CA SER A 58 -6.95 8.60 -6.83
C SER A 58 -6.06 8.09 -5.70
N GLN A 59 -5.98 8.88 -4.62
CA GLN A 59 -5.27 8.48 -3.41
C GLN A 59 -5.90 7.25 -2.73
N LYS A 60 -7.22 7.07 -2.87
CA LYS A 60 -7.93 5.88 -2.37
C LYS A 60 -7.46 4.62 -3.09
N GLU A 61 -7.32 4.70 -4.40
CA GLU A 61 -6.82 3.60 -5.21
C GLU A 61 -5.33 3.35 -4.96
N PHE A 62 -4.51 4.39 -4.84
CA PHE A 62 -3.11 4.24 -4.45
C PHE A 62 -2.98 3.50 -3.11
N ALA A 63 -3.79 3.86 -2.10
CA ALA A 63 -3.81 3.15 -0.82
C ALA A 63 -4.24 1.66 -0.92
N ARG A 64 -5.01 1.30 -1.96
CA ARG A 64 -5.38 -0.09 -2.26
C ARG A 64 -4.20 -0.86 -2.84
N PHE A 65 -3.48 -0.30 -3.81
CA PHE A 65 -2.26 -0.90 -4.34
C PHE A 65 -1.19 -1.09 -3.25
N LEU A 66 -0.97 -0.10 -2.40
CA LEU A 66 -0.06 -0.23 -1.25
C LEU A 66 -0.49 -1.36 -0.30
N LEU A 67 -1.80 -1.58 -0.10
CA LEU A 67 -2.29 -2.70 0.69
C LEU A 67 -1.98 -4.05 0.05
N ILE A 68 -2.05 -4.16 -1.28
CA ILE A 68 -1.69 -5.37 -2.00
C ILE A 68 -0.20 -5.64 -1.84
N GLY A 69 0.67 -4.62 -1.99
CA GLY A 69 2.10 -4.75 -1.74
C GLY A 69 2.42 -5.22 -0.31
N ILE A 70 1.69 -4.72 0.70
CA ILE A 70 1.81 -5.19 2.10
C ILE A 70 1.44 -6.68 2.23
N ARG A 71 0.39 -7.14 1.54
CA ARG A 71 -0.01 -8.55 1.55
C ARG A 71 1.05 -9.43 0.92
N SER A 72 1.60 -9.03 -0.22
CA SER A 72 2.72 -9.74 -0.87
C SER A 72 3.96 -9.79 0.03
N ALA A 73 4.24 -8.75 0.82
CA ALA A 73 5.33 -8.78 1.80
C ALA A 73 5.10 -9.80 2.92
N ASN A 74 3.85 -9.93 3.43
CA ASN A 74 3.51 -10.96 4.42
C ASN A 74 3.66 -12.39 3.85
N GLU A 75 3.23 -12.59 2.60
CA GLU A 75 3.38 -13.87 1.91
C GLU A 75 4.85 -14.23 1.73
N LEU A 76 5.67 -13.28 1.28
CA LEU A 76 7.11 -13.47 1.12
C LEU A 76 7.79 -13.81 2.45
N GLU A 77 7.46 -13.12 3.53
CA GLU A 77 7.99 -13.38 4.87
C GLU A 77 7.73 -14.83 5.32
N ASN A 78 6.51 -15.33 5.09
CA ASN A 78 6.16 -16.72 5.39
C ASN A 78 6.90 -17.72 4.46
N GLN A 79 7.03 -17.40 3.17
CA GLN A 79 7.75 -18.25 2.23
C GLN A 79 9.25 -18.31 2.52
N LEU A 80 9.86 -17.21 2.99
CA LEU A 80 11.24 -17.17 3.47
C LEU A 80 11.43 -18.11 4.66
N LYS A 81 10.47 -18.14 5.61
CA LYS A 81 10.48 -19.10 6.72
C LYS A 81 10.41 -20.54 6.24
N LEU A 82 9.50 -20.85 5.30
CA LEU A 82 9.42 -22.19 4.71
C LEU A 82 10.73 -22.58 4.00
N ALA A 83 11.31 -21.68 3.23
CA ALA A 83 12.57 -21.93 2.53
C ALA A 83 13.72 -22.21 3.51
N LYS A 84 13.78 -21.50 4.65
CA LYS A 84 14.72 -21.81 5.73
C LYS A 84 14.47 -23.19 6.32
N ASP A 85 13.23 -23.51 6.66
CA ASP A 85 12.87 -24.78 7.31
C ASP A 85 13.10 -25.99 6.39
N TYR A 86 13.01 -25.79 5.08
CA TYR A 86 13.38 -26.78 4.06
C TYR A 86 14.88 -26.86 3.78
N GLY A 87 15.71 -26.08 4.48
CA GLY A 87 17.16 -26.04 4.29
C GLY A 87 17.61 -25.39 2.98
N LEU A 88 16.75 -24.60 2.33
CA LEU A 88 17.03 -23.93 1.06
C LEU A 88 17.74 -22.58 1.23
N LEU A 89 17.64 -22.00 2.42
CA LEU A 89 18.32 -20.77 2.81
C LEU A 89 19.21 -21.03 4.03
N THR A 90 20.38 -20.40 4.04
CA THR A 90 21.18 -20.30 5.26
C THR A 90 20.48 -19.42 6.28
N THR A 91 20.80 -19.57 7.57
CA THR A 91 20.27 -18.69 8.62
C THR A 91 20.55 -17.22 8.32
N LEU A 92 21.78 -16.91 7.87
CA LEU A 92 22.20 -15.55 7.50
C LEU A 92 21.34 -14.97 6.36
N ASP A 93 21.15 -15.72 5.28
CA ASP A 93 20.35 -15.27 4.13
C ASP A 93 18.88 -15.08 4.54
N TRP A 94 18.34 -16.01 5.33
CA TRP A 94 16.98 -15.93 5.83
C TRP A 94 16.77 -14.69 6.71
N GLU A 95 17.67 -14.43 7.66
CA GLU A 95 17.61 -13.25 8.54
C GLU A 95 17.67 -11.96 7.73
N SER A 96 18.67 -11.83 6.85
CA SER A 96 18.86 -10.63 6.03
C SER A 96 17.68 -10.34 5.10
N LEU A 97 17.14 -11.35 4.43
CA LEU A 97 15.98 -11.20 3.55
C LEU A 97 14.70 -10.90 4.34
N THR A 98 14.54 -11.51 5.51
CA THR A 98 13.38 -11.29 6.38
C THR A 98 13.39 -9.88 6.95
N GLU A 99 14.54 -9.40 7.44
CA GLU A 99 14.71 -8.02 7.92
C GLU A 99 14.36 -7.01 6.82
N SER A 100 14.92 -7.20 5.61
CA SER A 100 14.62 -6.37 4.45
C SER A 100 13.12 -6.37 4.10
N THR A 101 12.47 -7.54 4.17
CA THR A 101 11.03 -7.70 3.92
C THR A 101 10.20 -6.94 4.96
N VAL A 102 10.55 -7.06 6.25
CA VAL A 102 9.88 -6.38 7.36
C VAL A 102 10.03 -4.87 7.23
N ASP A 103 11.20 -4.37 6.87
CA ASP A 103 11.45 -2.94 6.71
C ASP A 103 10.66 -2.36 5.54
N VAL A 104 10.66 -3.03 4.37
CA VAL A 104 9.83 -2.62 3.23
C VAL A 104 8.35 -2.62 3.62
N ARG A 105 7.89 -3.64 4.35
CA ARG A 105 6.50 -3.72 4.84
C ARG A 105 6.15 -2.56 5.76
N ARG A 106 7.02 -2.20 6.72
CA ARG A 106 6.84 -1.02 7.60
C ARG A 106 6.76 0.28 6.81
N MET A 107 7.65 0.46 5.83
CA MET A 107 7.63 1.64 4.95
C MET A 107 6.33 1.74 4.15
N LEU A 108 5.82 0.62 3.63
CA LEU A 108 4.54 0.57 2.92
C LEU A 108 3.38 0.92 3.84
N TYR A 109 3.36 0.40 5.07
CA TYR A 109 2.34 0.79 6.07
C TYR A 109 2.37 2.30 6.34
N GLY A 110 3.56 2.88 6.58
CA GLY A 110 3.72 4.31 6.81
C GLY A 110 3.23 5.15 5.63
N LEU A 111 3.64 4.80 4.41
CA LEU A 111 3.19 5.47 3.20
C LEU A 111 1.67 5.36 3.02
N ARG A 112 1.11 4.17 3.22
CA ARG A 112 -0.34 3.94 3.10
C ARG A 112 -1.13 4.77 4.12
N THR A 113 -0.66 4.87 5.36
CA THR A 113 -1.31 5.70 6.38
C THR A 113 -1.35 7.16 5.95
N LYS A 114 -0.23 7.72 5.49
CA LYS A 114 -0.14 9.10 4.99
C LYS A 114 -1.05 9.35 3.78
N VAL A 115 -1.09 8.41 2.83
CA VAL A 115 -1.98 8.48 1.66
C VAL A 115 -3.45 8.49 2.09
N ARG A 116 -3.82 7.70 3.10
CA ARG A 116 -5.19 7.63 3.65
C ARG A 116 -5.64 8.93 4.31
N GLU A 117 -4.77 9.54 5.10
CA GLU A 117 -5.05 10.82 5.75
C GLU A 117 -5.43 11.90 4.72
N THR A 118 -4.69 11.95 3.60
CA THR A 118 -4.91 12.93 2.51
C THR A 118 -6.35 12.96 1.99
N PHE A 119 -7.04 11.81 1.89
CA PHE A 119 -8.42 11.76 1.41
C PHE A 119 -9.48 11.63 2.51
N SER A 120 -9.10 11.25 3.74
CA SER A 120 -10.00 11.34 4.91
C SER A 120 -10.21 12.78 5.36
N SER A 121 -9.23 13.68 5.15
CA SER A 121 -9.37 15.10 5.44
C SER A 121 -10.25 15.86 4.43
N GLY A 122 -10.37 15.37 3.19
CA GLY A 122 -11.18 15.99 2.13
C GLY A 122 -12.70 15.79 2.27
N THR A 123 -13.15 14.75 2.96
CA THR A 123 -14.57 14.52 3.24
C THR A 123 -15.11 15.44 4.34
N ALA A 124 -14.29 15.83 5.31
CA ALA A 124 -14.69 16.69 6.42
C ALA A 124 -14.95 18.16 5.99
N SER A 125 -14.28 18.66 4.95
CA SER A 125 -14.49 20.05 4.45
C SER A 125 -15.77 20.22 3.64
N THR A 126 -16.30 19.15 3.04
CA THR A 126 -17.51 19.21 2.20
C THR A 126 -18.79 19.29 3.04
N GLN A 127 -18.80 18.71 4.25
CA GLN A 127 -19.96 18.73 5.15
C GLN A 127 -20.18 20.08 5.86
N LYS A 128 -19.14 20.92 6.01
CA LYS A 128 -19.28 22.29 6.54
C LYS A 128 -19.86 23.28 5.52
N ARG A 129 -19.71 23.04 4.21
CA ARG A 129 -20.24 23.94 3.16
C ARG A 129 -21.74 23.73 2.86
N THR A 130 -22.26 22.51 3.02
CA THR A 130 -23.69 22.22 2.79
C THR A 130 -24.58 22.62 3.96
N THR A 131 -24.06 22.68 5.18
CA THR A 131 -24.82 23.14 6.37
C THR A 131 -24.97 24.66 6.42
N GLN A 132 -24.05 25.43 5.84
CA GLN A 132 -24.11 26.89 5.87
C GLN A 132 -24.98 27.51 4.75
N LYS A 133 -25.28 26.76 3.68
CA LYS A 133 -26.16 27.22 2.59
C LYS A 133 -27.65 27.02 2.88
N ARG A 134 -28.01 26.18 3.87
CA ARG A 134 -29.40 25.90 4.27
C ARG A 134 -29.94 26.86 5.34
N SER A 135 -29.07 27.57 6.06
CA SER A 135 -29.47 28.53 7.10
C SER A 135 -29.75 29.94 6.57
N THR A 136 -29.39 30.26 5.33
CA THR A 136 -29.61 31.60 4.73
C THR A 136 -30.85 31.70 3.83
N GLN A 137 -31.61 30.62 3.62
CA GLN A 137 -32.75 30.61 2.70
C GLN A 137 -34.14 30.57 3.37
N THR A 138 -34.21 30.43 4.71
CA THR A 138 -35.48 30.30 5.44
C THR A 138 -35.95 31.60 6.14
N ALA A 139 -35.23 32.71 6.01
CA ALA A 139 -35.52 33.96 6.72
C ALA A 139 -36.19 35.06 5.87
N LYS A 140 -36.73 34.74 4.68
CA LYS A 140 -37.44 35.71 3.81
C LYS A 140 -38.77 35.16 3.28
N SER A 141 -39.68 34.79 4.17
CA SER A 141 -41.11 34.69 3.85
C SER A 141 -41.92 34.56 5.13
N ASN A 142 -42.34 35.69 5.71
CA ASN A 142 -43.62 35.86 6.39
C ASN A 142 -43.69 37.24 7.07
N SER A 143 -44.07 38.24 6.28
CA SER A 143 -44.75 39.44 6.79
C SER A 143 -45.78 39.84 5.74
N VAL A 144 -46.97 39.23 5.81
CA VAL A 144 -48.16 39.75 5.13
C VAL A 144 -49.09 40.24 6.23
N ASP A 145 -49.17 41.56 6.32
CA ASP A 145 -50.12 42.31 7.10
C ASP A 145 -51.56 41.88 6.79
N ARG A 146 -52.35 41.69 7.84
CA ARG A 146 -53.81 41.73 7.78
C ARG A 146 -54.26 43.09 8.31
N PRO A 147 -55.07 43.88 7.58
CA PRO A 147 -55.73 45.02 8.19
C PRO A 147 -57.02 44.57 8.91
N ALA A 148 -57.37 45.37 9.91
CA ALA A 148 -58.54 45.22 10.75
C ALA A 148 -59.79 45.85 10.12
N LEU A 149 -60.95 45.29 10.52
CA LEU A 149 -62.35 45.69 10.29
C LEU A 149 -62.94 45.45 8.89
#